data_AF-A0AAW2XUI1-F1
#
_entry.id   AF-A0AAW2XUI1-F1
#
_cell.length_a   1.000
_cell.length_b   1.000
_cell.length_c   1.000
_cell.angle_alpha   90.00
_cell.angle_beta   90.00
_cell.angle_gamma   90.00
#
_symmetry.space_group_name_H-M   'P 1'
#
loop_
_entity.id
_entity.type
_entity.pdbx_description
1 polymer ?
#
loop_
_entity_poly.entity_id
_entity_poly.type
_entity_poly.pdbx_seq_one_letter_code
_entity_poly.pdbx_strand_id
1 'polypeptide(L)'
;MTMMIQEEVSVGFAYLLYIDDILLIGNDVKMLGDIKAWLSTQFSMKDMGEASYILSIKIYRDISRRMLGLTQSSYIEKVLKRFKMEHSNRGLLPMRHMINLSKKQSPKTDEELKRMSNISYASAVESIQYVVQCTRPDVAYALSVTSRYQACAARRTGARSRAFLST
;
A
#
# COMPACT_ATOMS: atom_id res chain seq x y z
N MET A 1 -10.73 -2.02 -4.13
CA MET A 1 -10.99 -2.51 -2.76
C MET A 1 -12.44 -2.20 -2.45
N THR A 2 -13.32 -3.16 -2.71
CA THR A 2 -14.77 -2.98 -2.52
C THR A 2 -15.07 -3.39 -1.08
N MET A 3 -15.45 -2.43 -0.25
CA MET A 3 -15.89 -2.67 1.11
C MET A 3 -17.40 -2.88 1.06
N MET A 4 -17.87 -4.11 1.27
CA MET A 4 -19.29 -4.37 1.47
C MET A 4 -19.58 -4.28 2.97
N ILE A 5 -20.28 -3.22 3.37
CA ILE A 5 -20.87 -3.10 4.70
C ILE A 5 -22.33 -3.52 4.53
N GLN A 6 -22.72 -4.63 5.15
CA GLN A 6 -24.12 -5.01 5.28
C GLN A 6 -24.57 -4.57 6.67
N GLU A 7 -25.40 -3.53 6.71
CA GLU A 7 -25.94 -2.97 7.95
C GLU A 7 -27.36 -3.53 8.15
N GLU A 8 -27.54 -4.43 9.11
CA GLU A 8 -28.84 -4.74 9.69
C GLU A 8 -28.81 -4.53 11.21
N VAL A 9 -29.83 -3.88 11.72
CA VAL A 9 -29.91 -3.37 13.10
C VAL A 9 -30.10 -4.52 14.09
N SER A 10 -29.05 -4.74 14.92
CA SER A 10 -29.00 -5.37 16.26
C SER A 10 -27.86 -6.39 16.43
N VAL A 11 -27.31 -6.94 15.35
CA VAL A 11 -26.07 -7.75 15.35
C VAL A 11 -25.25 -7.34 14.13
N GLY A 12 -24.24 -6.49 14.34
CA GLY A 12 -23.37 -6.03 13.27
C GLY A 12 -22.30 -7.06 12.96
N PHE A 13 -22.29 -7.60 11.74
CA PHE A 13 -21.24 -8.46 11.20
C PHE A 13 -20.74 -7.90 9.86
N ALA A 14 -19.43 -7.78 9.72
CA ALA A 14 -18.77 -7.37 8.49
C ALA A 14 -17.56 -8.27 8.24
N TYR A 15 -17.25 -8.51 6.98
CA TYR A 15 -16.05 -9.22 6.59
C TYR A 15 -15.34 -8.52 5.45
N LEU A 16 -14.01 -8.61 5.44
CA LEU A 16 -13.15 -8.12 4.37
C LEU A 16 -12.38 -9.30 3.81
N LEU A 17 -12.62 -9.61 2.55
CA LEU A 17 -11.91 -10.65 1.80
C LEU A 17 -10.90 -9.98 0.86
N TYR A 18 -9.65 -10.42 0.95
CA TYR A 18 -8.61 -10.05 0.00
C TYR A 18 -7.77 -11.27 -0.33
N ILE A 19 -7.97 -11.86 -1.51
CA ILE A 19 -7.25 -13.03 -2.03
C ILE A 19 -7.12 -14.14 -0.98
N ASP A 20 -6.04 -14.13 -0.19
CA ASP A 20 -5.69 -15.13 0.82
C ASP A 20 -6.09 -14.73 2.27
N ASP A 21 -6.41 -13.46 2.52
CA ASP A 21 -6.72 -12.92 3.84
C ASP A 21 -8.22 -12.68 4.01
N ILE A 22 -8.77 -13.13 5.14
CA ILE A 22 -10.14 -12.83 5.59
C ILE A 22 -10.08 -12.14 6.95
N LEU A 23 -10.63 -10.93 7.03
CA LEU A 23 -10.86 -10.24 8.29
C LEU A 23 -12.35 -10.28 8.63
N LEU A 24 -12.68 -10.84 9.79
CA LEU A 24 -14.03 -10.87 10.33
C LEU A 24 -14.17 -9.82 11.43
N ILE A 25 -15.24 -9.04 11.38
CA ILE A 25 -15.57 -7.98 12.33
C ILE A 25 -17.00 -8.24 12.79
N GLY A 26 -17.22 -8.33 14.10
CA GLY A 26 -18.56 -8.56 14.62
C GLY A 26 -18.67 -8.16 16.08
N ASN A 27 -19.91 -7.92 16.52
CA ASN A 27 -20.21 -7.66 17.93
C ASN A 27 -20.46 -8.94 18.75
N ASP A 28 -20.77 -10.07 18.09
CA ASP A 28 -21.00 -11.37 18.71
C ASP A 28 -19.82 -12.32 18.47
N VAL A 29 -19.11 -12.64 19.56
CA VAL A 29 -17.95 -13.54 19.54
C VAL A 29 -18.35 -14.99 19.22
N LYS A 30 -19.55 -15.43 19.61
CA LYS A 30 -20.04 -16.78 19.32
C LYS A 30 -20.31 -16.92 17.83
N MET A 31 -21.05 -15.97 17.25
CA MET A 31 -21.30 -15.92 15.80
C MET A 31 -19.98 -15.90 15.00
N LEU A 32 -19.00 -15.10 15.43
CA LEU A 32 -17.67 -15.10 14.80
C LEU A 32 -16.97 -16.46 14.90
N GLY A 33 -17.10 -17.15 16.03
CA GLY A 33 -16.57 -18.50 16.23
C GLY A 33 -17.21 -19.54 15.30
N ASP A 34 -18.54 -19.51 15.16
CA ASP A 34 -19.28 -20.42 14.29
C ASP A 34 -18.91 -20.21 12.82
N ILE A 35 -18.78 -18.95 12.38
CA ILE A 35 -18.35 -18.61 11.02
C ILE A 35 -16.91 -19.05 10.77
N LYS A 36 -16.00 -18.85 11.73
CA LYS A 36 -14.61 -19.33 11.63
C LYS A 36 -14.54 -20.84 11.48
N ALA A 37 -15.33 -21.57 12.28
CA ALA A 37 -15.41 -23.02 12.20
C ALA A 37 -15.94 -23.47 10.84
N TRP A 38 -17.05 -22.86 10.39
CA TRP A 38 -17.64 -23.14 9.08
C TRP A 38 -16.65 -22.89 7.93
N LEU A 39 -15.98 -21.74 7.90
CA LEU A 39 -14.97 -21.43 6.88
C LEU A 39 -13.81 -22.42 6.90
N SER A 40 -13.37 -22.85 8.08
CA SER A 40 -12.30 -23.86 8.22
C SER A 40 -12.71 -25.25 7.74
N THR A 41 -14.00 -25.57 7.67
CA THR A 41 -14.48 -26.82 7.07
C THR A 41 -14.46 -26.79 5.55
N GLN A 42 -14.69 -25.62 4.94
CA GLN A 42 -14.80 -25.45 3.50
C GLN A 42 -13.44 -25.15 2.84
N PHE A 43 -12.56 -24.43 3.56
CA PHE A 43 -11.29 -23.96 3.06
C PHE A 43 -10.15 -24.38 4.00
N SER A 44 -9.01 -24.76 3.42
CA SER A 44 -7.76 -24.97 4.18
C SER A 44 -7.19 -23.63 4.61
N MET A 45 -7.69 -23.08 5.71
CA MET A 45 -7.27 -21.79 6.26
C MET A 45 -6.71 -21.94 7.67
N LYS A 46 -5.92 -20.95 8.09
CA LYS A 46 -5.33 -20.88 9.43
C LYS A 46 -5.93 -19.70 10.18
N ASP A 47 -6.47 -19.94 11.37
CA ASP A 47 -6.86 -18.84 12.26
C ASP A 47 -5.61 -18.16 12.80
N MET A 48 -5.51 -16.85 12.57
CA MET A 48 -4.43 -15.99 13.03
C MET A 48 -4.75 -15.33 14.38
N GLY A 49 -5.92 -15.61 14.96
CA GLY A 49 -6.37 -15.07 16.23
C GLY A 49 -6.93 -13.65 16.10
N GLU A 50 -6.61 -12.79 17.07
CA GLU A 50 -7.01 -11.38 17.00
C GLU A 50 -6.29 -10.64 15.88
N ALA A 51 -7.06 -9.90 15.08
CA ALA A 51 -6.55 -9.18 13.93
C ALA A 51 -5.52 -8.12 14.32
N SER A 52 -4.24 -8.46 14.14
CA SER A 52 -3.11 -7.57 14.39
C SER A 52 -2.56 -6.96 13.08
N TYR A 53 -2.73 -7.67 11.96
CA TYR A 53 -2.29 -7.25 10.64
C TYR A 53 -3.29 -7.66 9.56
N ILE A 54 -3.53 -6.78 8.59
CA ILE A 54 -4.23 -7.08 7.34
C ILE A 54 -3.55 -6.29 6.21
N LEU A 55 -3.16 -6.94 5.10
CA LEU A 55 -2.52 -6.28 3.95
C LEU A 55 -1.30 -5.42 4.33
N SER A 56 -0.48 -5.84 5.29
CA SER A 56 0.63 -5.02 5.82
C SER A 56 0.21 -3.73 6.55
N ILE A 57 -1.08 -3.56 6.85
CA ILE A 57 -1.60 -2.57 7.79
C ILE A 57 -1.62 -3.23 9.16
N LYS A 58 -0.91 -2.65 10.12
CA LYS A 58 -0.99 -3.04 11.52
C LYS A 58 -2.24 -2.42 12.13
N ILE A 59 -3.06 -3.25 12.74
CA ILE A 59 -4.21 -2.84 13.52
C ILE A 59 -3.78 -2.82 14.98
N TYR A 60 -4.04 -1.72 15.68
CA TYR A 60 -3.90 -1.64 17.13
C TYR A 60 -5.25 -1.31 17.75
N ARG A 61 -5.59 -2.03 18.81
CA ARG A 61 -6.82 -1.84 19.55
C ARG A 61 -6.48 -1.53 21.00
N ASP A 62 -6.88 -0.36 21.46
CA ASP A 62 -6.82 0.03 22.86
C ASP A 62 -8.24 -0.08 23.43
N ILE A 63 -8.50 -1.19 24.13
CA ILE A 63 -9.80 -1.49 24.73
C ILE A 63 -10.13 -0.48 25.84
N SER A 64 -9.12 -0.06 26.61
CA SER A 64 -9.30 0.86 27.74
C SER A 64 -9.76 2.24 27.28
N ARG A 65 -9.22 2.72 26.16
CA ARG A 65 -9.57 4.01 25.55
C ARG A 65 -10.64 3.90 24.47
N ARG A 66 -11.14 2.68 24.20
CA ARG A 66 -12.04 2.35 23.08
C ARG A 66 -11.54 2.90 21.74
N MET A 67 -10.23 2.87 21.52
CA MET A 67 -9.60 3.35 20.29
C MET A 67 -9.20 2.17 19.42
N LEU A 68 -9.52 2.28 18.13
CA LEU A 68 -8.95 1.46 17.08
C LEU A 68 -8.08 2.36 16.23
N GLY A 69 -6.88 1.92 15.89
CA GLY A 69 -6.10 2.63 14.90
C GLY A 69 -5.30 1.72 14.01
N LEU A 70 -4.85 2.33 12.92
CA LEU A 70 -4.20 1.67 11.81
C LEU A 70 -2.84 2.32 11.60
N THR A 71 -1.81 1.51 11.37
CA THR A 71 -0.48 2.01 11.00
C THR A 71 0.17 1.15 9.93
N GLN A 72 0.86 1.80 8.99
CA GLN A 72 1.66 1.15 7.95
C GLN A 72 3.16 1.42 8.12
N SER A 73 3.63 1.80 9.31
CA SER A 73 5.05 2.14 9.55
C SER A 73 6.01 1.05 9.03
N SER A 74 5.71 -0.22 9.30
CA SER A 74 6.53 -1.35 8.86
C SER A 74 6.57 -1.51 7.33
N TYR A 75 5.47 -1.18 6.63
CA TYR A 75 5.43 -1.18 5.17
C TYR A 75 6.25 -0.01 4.61
N ILE A 76 6.11 1.18 5.18
CA ILE A 76 6.88 2.37 4.78
C ILE A 76 8.38 2.12 4.94
N GLU A 77 8.81 1.53 6.06
CA GLU A 77 10.21 1.16 6.28
C GLU A 77 10.72 0.16 5.24
N LYS A 78 9.93 -0.87 4.89
CA LYS A 78 10.26 -1.83 3.83
C LYS A 78 10.40 -1.14 2.47
N VAL A 79 9.51 -0.21 2.15
CA VAL A 79 9.56 0.59 0.92
C VAL A 79 10.81 1.48 0.88
N LEU A 80 11.13 2.18 1.97
CA LEU A 80 12.33 3.00 2.06
C LEU A 80 13.60 2.16 1.88
N LYS A 81 13.67 0.98 2.50
CA LYS A 81 14.77 0.02 2.34
C LYS A 81 14.89 -0.48 0.90
N ARG A 82 13.77 -0.87 0.28
CA ARG A 82 13.72 -1.36 -1.11
C ARG A 82 14.28 -0.33 -2.10
N PHE A 83 14.00 0.95 -1.88
CA PHE A 83 14.47 2.04 -2.75
C PHE A 83 15.76 2.72 -2.27
N LYS A 84 16.43 2.17 -1.24
CA LYS A 84 17.68 2.71 -0.66
C LYS A 84 17.53 4.16 -0.16
N MET A 85 16.37 4.48 0.41
CA MET A 85 15.99 5.80 0.92
C MET A 85 15.94 5.88 2.45
N GLU A 86 16.51 4.91 3.17
CA GLU A 86 16.45 4.78 4.64
C GLU A 86 16.95 6.03 5.39
N HIS A 87 17.95 6.72 4.81
CA HIS A 87 18.56 7.93 5.38
C HIS A 87 18.03 9.23 4.76
N SER A 88 16.91 9.18 4.02
CA SER A 88 16.32 10.39 3.45
C SER A 88 15.75 11.29 4.54
N ASN A 89 15.97 12.60 4.42
CA ASN A 89 15.48 13.58 5.39
C ASN A 89 13.96 13.50 5.51
N ARG A 90 13.47 13.32 6.75
CA ARG A 90 12.04 13.39 7.06
C ARG A 90 11.60 14.85 6.94
N GLY A 91 10.90 15.18 5.86
CA GLY A 91 10.30 16.50 5.68
C GLY A 91 9.07 16.67 6.57
N LEU A 92 8.88 17.89 7.10
CA LEU A 92 7.66 18.27 7.84
C LEU A 92 6.40 18.24 6.95
N LEU A 93 6.61 18.40 5.64
CA LEU A 93 5.57 18.36 4.60
C LEU A 93 5.88 17.20 3.64
N PRO A 94 4.86 16.41 3.24
CA PRO A 94 5.01 15.39 2.20
C PRO A 94 5.62 15.93 0.90
N MET A 95 5.33 17.19 0.58
CA MET A 95 5.99 17.96 -0.47
C MET A 95 5.88 19.45 -0.14
N ARG A 96 6.93 20.24 -0.39
CA ARG A 96 6.83 21.70 -0.31
C ARG A 96 5.96 22.21 -1.47
N HIS A 97 5.06 23.15 -1.17
CA HIS A 97 4.26 23.83 -2.18
C HIS A 97 5.22 24.60 -3.13
N MET A 98 4.91 24.62 -4.44
CA MET A 98 5.74 25.23 -5.51
C MET A 98 7.03 24.49 -5.95
N ILE A 99 7.14 23.16 -5.77
CA ILE A 99 8.17 22.39 -6.49
C ILE A 99 7.67 22.11 -7.91
N ASN A 100 8.14 22.90 -8.89
CA ASN A 100 7.93 22.62 -10.31
C ASN A 100 8.88 21.50 -10.75
N LEU A 101 8.40 20.25 -10.76
CA LEU A 101 9.15 19.15 -11.36
C LEU A 101 9.30 19.40 -12.85
N SER A 102 10.53 19.53 -13.33
CA SER A 102 10.82 19.73 -14.76
C SER A 102 11.43 18.48 -15.37
N LYS A 103 11.21 18.24 -16.68
CA LYS A 103 11.92 17.20 -17.44
C LYS A 103 13.46 17.34 -17.33
N LYS A 104 13.97 18.52 -16.97
CA LYS A 104 15.38 18.81 -16.68
C LYS A 104 15.93 18.11 -15.43
N GLN A 105 15.08 17.57 -14.55
CA GLN A 105 15.47 16.77 -13.37
C GLN A 105 15.46 15.26 -13.66
N SER A 106 15.30 14.87 -14.93
CA SER A 106 15.59 13.50 -15.35
C SER A 106 17.07 13.19 -15.13
N PRO A 107 17.43 11.92 -14.87
CA PRO A 107 18.84 11.51 -14.81
C PRO A 107 19.54 11.91 -16.11
N LYS A 108 20.67 12.61 -15.98
CA LYS A 108 21.47 13.11 -17.11
C LYS A 108 22.79 12.38 -17.27
N THR A 109 23.31 11.83 -16.18
CA THR A 109 24.57 11.09 -16.17
C THR A 109 24.33 9.59 -16.31
N ASP A 110 25.29 8.88 -16.92
CA ASP A 110 25.23 7.42 -17.06
C ASP A 110 25.20 6.70 -15.70
N GLU A 111 25.76 7.30 -14.66
CA GLU A 111 25.68 6.80 -13.28
C GLU A 111 24.26 6.91 -12.72
N GLU A 112 23.58 8.05 -12.92
CA GLU A 112 22.18 8.22 -12.51
C GLU A 112 21.24 7.29 -13.31
N LEU A 113 21.51 7.09 -14.60
CA LEU A 113 20.77 6.15 -15.45
C LEU A 113 20.95 4.70 -14.97
N LYS A 114 22.17 4.28 -14.63
CA LYS A 114 22.43 2.94 -14.04
C LYS A 114 21.81 2.78 -12.64
N ARG A 115 21.77 3.84 -11.84
CA ARG A 115 21.09 3.82 -10.53
C ARG A 115 19.56 3.70 -10.71
N MET A 116 19.00 4.42 -11.67
CA MET A 116 17.57 4.40 -11.98
C MET A 116 17.13 3.19 -12.82
N SER A 117 18.02 2.51 -13.54
CA SER A 117 17.67 1.24 -14.21
C SER A 117 17.37 0.13 -13.21
N ASN A 118 18.00 0.18 -12.04
CA ASN A 118 17.79 -0.78 -10.96
C ASN A 118 16.53 -0.48 -10.13
N ILE A 119 15.96 0.72 -10.24
CA ILE A 119 14.77 1.15 -9.49
C ILE A 119 13.69 1.52 -10.50
N SER A 120 12.74 0.61 -10.73
CA SER A 120 11.59 0.93 -11.57
C SER A 120 10.77 2.06 -10.92
N TYR A 121 10.77 3.22 -11.58
CA TYR A 121 10.00 4.39 -11.14
C TYR A 121 8.51 4.06 -10.97
N ALA A 122 7.96 3.22 -11.84
CA ALA A 122 6.59 2.74 -11.74
C ALA A 122 6.34 2.01 -10.40
N SER A 123 7.25 1.12 -10.00
CA SER A 123 7.13 0.38 -8.74
C SER A 123 7.20 1.29 -7.51
N ALA A 124 7.98 2.37 -7.58
CA ALA A 124 8.04 3.37 -6.51
C ALA A 124 6.72 4.16 -6.38
N VAL A 125 6.16 4.60 -7.51
CA VAL A 125 4.86 5.31 -7.55
C VAL A 125 3.74 4.42 -7.01
N GLU A 126 3.69 3.15 -7.41
CA GLU A 126 2.71 2.17 -6.92
C GLU A 126 2.84 1.91 -5.43
N SER A 127 4.09 1.78 -4.93
CA SER A 127 4.34 1.59 -3.49
C SER A 127 3.85 2.80 -2.68
N ILE A 128 4.04 4.02 -3.17
CA ILE A 128 3.54 5.24 -2.51
C ILE A 128 2.02 5.33 -2.60
N GLN A 129 1.44 4.97 -3.75
CA GLN A 129 -0.01 4.94 -3.95
C GLN A 129 -0.72 4.05 -2.92
N TYR A 130 -0.13 2.89 -2.59
CA TYR A 130 -0.65 2.02 -1.56
C TYR A 130 -0.68 2.70 -0.17
N VAL A 131 0.38 3.42 0.20
CA VAL A 131 0.43 4.17 1.47
C VAL A 131 -0.63 5.27 1.53
N VAL A 132 -0.81 5.99 0.42
CA VAL A 132 -1.82 7.06 0.29
C VAL A 132 -3.23 6.52 0.46
N GLN A 133 -3.53 5.37 -0.14
CA GLN A 133 -4.87 4.79 -0.12
C GLN A 133 -5.29 4.25 1.25
N CYS A 134 -4.32 3.89 2.10
CA CYS A 134 -4.61 3.23 3.38
C CYS A 134 -4.44 4.13 4.59
N THR A 135 -3.33 4.89 4.71
CA THR A 135 -2.98 5.57 5.98
C THR A 135 -2.50 7.02 5.85
N ARG A 136 -2.02 7.46 4.70
CA ARG A 136 -1.39 8.78 4.52
C ARG A 136 -1.97 9.57 3.33
N PRO A 137 -3.24 10.02 3.41
CA PRO A 137 -3.85 10.82 2.35
C PRO A 137 -3.14 12.17 2.13
N ASP A 138 -2.38 12.65 3.13
CA ASP A 138 -1.57 13.86 3.03
C ASP A 138 -0.45 13.78 1.98
N VAL A 139 -0.01 12.57 1.61
CA VAL A 139 1.00 12.35 0.56
C VAL A 139 0.37 12.31 -0.84
N ALA A 140 -0.97 12.32 -0.96
CA ALA A 140 -1.69 12.21 -2.23
C ALA A 140 -1.29 13.29 -3.24
N TYR A 141 -1.05 14.51 -2.77
CA TYR A 141 -0.62 15.61 -3.64
C TYR A 141 0.75 15.32 -4.26
N ALA A 142 1.72 14.86 -3.47
CA ALA A 142 3.05 14.49 -3.95
C ALA A 142 2.98 13.37 -4.99
N LEU A 143 2.17 12.34 -4.70
CA LEU A 143 1.91 11.24 -5.63
C LEU A 143 1.35 11.74 -6.97
N SER A 144 0.34 12.64 -6.94
CA SER A 144 -0.31 13.17 -8.15
C SER A 144 0.64 13.93 -9.07
N VAL A 145 1.67 14.57 -8.51
CA VAL A 145 2.69 15.31 -9.25
C VAL A 145 3.73 14.35 -9.82
N THR A 146 4.17 13.35 -9.06
CA THR A 146 5.15 12.34 -9.51
C THR A 146 4.60 11.39 -10.57
N SER A 147 3.34 10.94 -10.47
CA SER A 147 2.73 9.98 -11.42
C SER A 147 2.74 10.48 -12.88
N ARG A 148 2.66 11.80 -13.10
CA ARG A 148 2.73 12.44 -14.43
C ARG A 148 4.03 12.15 -15.19
N TYR A 149 5.10 11.79 -14.49
CA TYR A 149 6.42 11.54 -15.07
C TYR A 149 6.73 10.04 -15.27
N GLN A 150 5.82 9.14 -14.87
CA GLN A 150 5.99 7.69 -14.99
C GLN A 150 6.21 7.23 -16.44
N ALA A 151 5.48 7.81 -17.39
CA ALA A 151 5.64 7.53 -18.82
C ALA A 151 6.99 8.02 -19.40
N CYS A 152 7.61 9.03 -18.79
CA CYS A 152 8.87 9.61 -19.27
C CYS A 152 10.08 8.82 -18.76
N ALA A 153 9.99 8.26 -17.56
CA ALA A 153 10.97 7.31 -17.02
C ALA A 153 10.96 5.98 -17.78
N ALA A 154 9.77 5.45 -18.11
CA ALA A 154 9.61 4.20 -18.85
C ALA A 154 10.15 4.27 -20.30
N ARG A 155 10.11 5.43 -20.97
CA ARG A 155 10.65 5.59 -22.32
C ARG A 155 12.19 5.56 -22.38
N ARG A 156 12.87 5.92 -21.29
CA ARG A 156 14.34 5.87 -21.24
C ARG A 156 14.89 4.49 -20.89
N THR A 157 14.15 3.69 -20.12
CA THR A 157 14.47 2.27 -19.90
C THR A 157 13.96 1.37 -21.02
N GLY A 158 12.91 1.79 -21.75
CA GLY A 158 12.28 1.04 -22.84
C GLY A 158 12.93 1.15 -24.23
N ALA A 159 14.03 1.89 -24.40
CA ALA A 159 14.74 1.98 -25.67
C ALA A 159 15.58 0.72 -26.01
N ARG A 160 15.48 -0.36 -25.22
CA ARG A 160 16.17 -1.64 -25.48
C ARG A 160 15.30 -2.89 -25.50
N SER A 161 13.97 -2.77 -25.44
CA SER A 161 13.06 -3.92 -25.44
C SER A 161 11.95 -3.87 -26.50
N ARG A 162 12.04 -2.99 -27.50
CA ARG A 162 11.23 -3.05 -28.73
C ARG A 162 12.10 -3.31 -29.96
N ALA A 163 12.77 -4.45 -29.97
CA ALA A 163 13.17 -5.13 -31.20
C ALA A 163 12.54 -6.53 -31.31
N PHE A 164 11.68 -6.92 -30.36
CA PHE A 164 10.94 -8.17 -30.38
C PHE A 164 9.46 -7.80 -30.26
N LEU A 165 8.82 -7.68 -31.41
CA LEU A 165 7.39 -7.79 -31.73
C LEU A 165 7.17 -7.01 -33.03
N SER A 166 7.83 -7.49 -34.08
CA SER A 166 7.42 -7.26 -35.47
C SER A 166 7.68 -8.56 -36.24
N THR A 167 6.78 -9.53 -36.05
CA THR A 167 6.27 -10.41 -37.11
C THR A 167 5.04 -11.11 -36.57
#